data_AF-A0A1W9S1X7-F1
#
_entry.id   AF-A0A1W9S1X7-F1
#
_cell.length_a   1.000
_cell.length_b   1.000
_cell.length_c   1.000
_cell.angle_alpha   90.00
_cell.angle_beta   90.00
_cell.angle_gamma   90.00
#
_symmetry.space_group_name_H-M   'P 1'
#
loop_
_entity.id
_entity.type
_entity.pdbx_description
1 polymer ?
#
loop_
_entity_poly.entity_id
_entity_poly.type
_entity_poly.pdbx_seq_one_letter_code
_entity_poly.pdbx_strand_id
1 'polypeptide(L)' 'MKKESIKKSRMTNQRRVVYEELKKLTSHPTADELYRVVKKRIPKISLGTVYRNLNLLVKTGVIRRLYFSDSIYRF' A
#
# COMPACT_ATOMS: atom_id res chain seq x y z
N MET A 1 -25.98 -4.83 -8.52
CA MET A 1 -24.71 -4.11 -8.22
C MET A 1 -23.56 -4.92 -8.79
N LYS A 2 -22.83 -4.37 -9.77
CA LYS A 2 -21.83 -5.10 -10.57
C LYS A 2 -20.69 -5.62 -9.70
N LYS A 3 -20.67 -6.93 -9.40
CA LYS A 3 -19.45 -7.62 -8.95
C LYS A 3 -18.58 -7.83 -10.19
N GLU A 4 -17.95 -6.76 -10.66
CA GLU A 4 -16.88 -6.86 -11.66
C GLU A 4 -15.81 -7.74 -11.02
N SER A 5 -15.65 -8.94 -11.56
CA SER A 5 -14.76 -10.00 -11.09
C SER A 5 -13.36 -9.42 -10.86
N ILE A 6 -12.95 -9.30 -9.59
CA ILE A 6 -11.60 -8.92 -9.18
C ILE A 6 -10.67 -10.05 -9.63
N LYS A 7 -10.26 -9.96 -10.89
CA LYS A 7 -9.42 -10.92 -11.59
C LYS A 7 -8.07 -10.96 -10.86
N LYS A 8 -7.91 -11.95 -9.98
CA LYS A 8 -6.66 -12.52 -9.46
C LYS A 8 -5.49 -11.54 -9.48
N SER A 9 -5.54 -10.51 -8.63
CA SER A 9 -4.46 -9.53 -8.55
C SER A 9 -3.20 -10.22 -8.00
N ARG A 10 -2.28 -10.62 -8.89
CA ARG A 10 -1.07 -11.37 -8.53
C ARG A 10 -0.24 -10.59 -7.51
N MET A 11 0.08 -11.22 -6.38
CA MET A 11 1.02 -10.69 -5.41
C MET A 11 2.42 -10.65 -6.05
N THR A 12 2.89 -9.46 -6.42
CA THR A 12 4.25 -9.25 -6.93
C THR A 12 5.24 -9.07 -5.78
N ASN A 13 6.54 -9.22 -6.05
CA ASN A 13 7.57 -8.99 -5.03
C ASN A 13 7.50 -7.58 -4.43
N GLN A 14 7.30 -6.55 -5.26
CA GLN A 14 7.13 -5.18 -4.77
C GLN A 14 5.92 -5.04 -3.86
N ARG A 15 4.77 -5.63 -4.24
CA ARG A 15 3.56 -5.57 -3.42
C ARG A 15 3.72 -6.30 -2.09
N ARG A 16 4.35 -7.48 -2.13
CA ARG A 16 4.66 -8.26 -0.93
C ARG A 16 5.51 -7.44 0.04
N VAL A 17 6.57 -6.80 -0.45
CA VAL A 17 7.43 -5.96 0.40
C VAL A 17 6.66 -4.76 0.96
N VAL A 18 5.84 -4.07 0.15
CA VAL A 18 4.99 -2.97 0.65
C VAL A 18 4.07 -3.44 1.77
N TYR A 19 3.41 -4.59 1.59
CA TYR A 19 2.54 -5.19 2.60
C TYR A 19 3.30 -5.62 3.86
N GLU A 20 4.45 -6.27 3.71
CA GLU A 20 5.29 -6.69 4.84
C GLU A 20 5.79 -5.51 5.67
N GLU A 21 6.27 -4.45 5.03
CA GLU A 21 6.75 -3.27 5.74
C GLU A 21 5.60 -2.53 6.43
N LEU A 22 4.42 -2.42 5.79
CA LEU A 22 3.24 -1.85 6.43
C LEU A 22 2.81 -2.67 7.65
N LYS A 23 2.80 -4.00 7.55
CA LYS A 23 2.41 -4.91 8.64
C LYS A 23 3.35 -4.85 9.85
N LYS A 24 4.61 -4.48 9.66
CA LYS A 24 5.60 -4.35 10.76
C LYS A 24 5.42 -3.06 11.57
N LEU A 25 4.79 -2.04 11.00
CA LEU A 25 4.59 -0.76 11.67
C LEU A 25 3.44 -0.88 12.66
N THR A 26 3.65 -0.36 13.87
CA THR A 26 2.64 -0.31 14.94
C THR A 26 1.73 0.92 14.83
N SER A 27 2.06 1.85 13.93
CA SER A 27 1.29 3.05 13.61
C SER A 27 0.71 2.97 12.20
N HIS A 28 -0.19 3.90 11.87
CA HIS A 28 -0.76 4.03 10.54
C HIS A 28 0.03 5.06 9.72
N PRO A 29 0.99 4.65 8.87
CA PRO A 29 1.80 5.57 8.10
C PRO A 29 1.03 6.18 6.93
N THR A 30 1.48 7.35 6.51
CA THR A 30 1.24 7.88 5.18
C THR A 30 2.00 7.07 4.12
N ALA A 31 1.60 7.21 2.84
CA ALA A 31 2.31 6.55 1.75
C ALA A 31 3.76 7.01 1.62
N ASP A 32 4.06 8.28 1.90
CA ASP A 32 5.39 8.87 1.90
C ASP A 32 6.28 8.31 3.02
N GLU A 33 5.72 8.13 4.22
CA GLU A 33 6.39 7.44 5.32
C GLU A 33 6.71 5.99 4.98
N LEU A 34 5.72 5.24 4.47
CA LEU A 34 5.93 3.85 4.08
C LEU A 34 6.95 3.75 2.95
N TYR A 35 6.93 4.67 1.98
CA TYR A 35 7.92 4.71 0.90
C TYR A 35 9.35 4.85 1.42
N ARG A 36 9.60 5.70 2.43
CA ARG A 36 10.93 5.84 3.04
C ARG A 36 11.44 4.51 3.62
N VAL A 37 10.55 3.70 4.18
CA VAL A 37 10.89 2.38 4.72
C VAL A 37 11.10 1.36 3.59
N VAL A 38 10.16 1.28 2.65
CA VAL A 38 10.21 0.32 1.54
C VAL A 38 11.40 0.56 0.62
N LYS A 39 11.80 1.83 0.40
CA LYS A 39 12.97 2.19 -0.41
C LYS A 39 14.28 1.60 0.13
N LYS A 40 14.38 1.36 1.44
CA LYS A 40 15.54 0.68 2.03
C LYS A 40 15.64 -0.78 1.57
N ARG A 41 14.51 -1.44 1.31
CA ARG A 41 14.46 -2.83 0.78
C ARG A 41 14.45 -2.91 -0.74
N ILE A 42 13.86 -1.91 -1.41
CA ILE A 42 13.79 -1.83 -2.87
C ILE A 42 14.27 -0.45 -3.31
N PRO A 43 15.59 -0.23 -3.46
CA PRO A 43 16.15 1.10 -3.76
C PRO A 43 15.63 1.73 -5.05
N LYS A 44 15.23 0.91 -6.03
CA LYS A 44 14.69 1.34 -7.34
C LYS A 44 13.18 1.60 -7.34
N ILE A 45 12.48 1.43 -6.21
CA ILE A 45 11.04 1.68 -6.17
C ILE A 45 10.75 3.19 -6.24
N SER A 46 9.72 3.56 -6.99
CA SER A 46 9.20 4.93 -7.00
C SER A 46 8.05 5.09 -6.01
N LEU A 47 7.84 6.32 -5.52
CA LEU A 47 6.71 6.67 -4.67
C LEU A 47 5.37 6.29 -5.32
N GLY A 48 5.19 6.60 -6.62
CA GLY A 48 3.98 6.22 -7.37
C GLY A 48 3.74 4.70 -7.42
N THR A 49 4.80 3.88 -7.32
CA THR A 49 4.67 2.42 -7.23
C THR A 49 4.18 1.98 -5.85
N VAL A 50 4.58 2.66 -4.78
CA VAL A 50 4.04 2.43 -3.43
C VAL A 50 2.54 2.77 -3.40
N TYR A 51 2.14 3.94 -3.90
CA TYR A 51 0.74 4.35 -4.00
C TYR A 51 -0.11 3.35 -4.79
N ARG A 52 0.35 2.92 -5.98
CA ARG A 52 -0.38 1.93 -6.79
C ARG A 52 -0.58 0.61 -6.05
N ASN A 53 0.43 0.15 -5.31
CA ASN A 53 0.31 -1.08 -4.52
C ASN A 53 -0.62 -0.92 -3.33
N LEU A 54 -0.54 0.19 -2.58
CA LEU A 54 -1.46 0.49 -1.49
C LEU A 54 -2.93 0.54 -1.97
N ASN A 55 -3.19 1.28 -3.05
CA ASN A 55 -4.53 1.37 -3.64
C ASN A 55 -5.08 0.00 -4.05
N LEU A 56 -4.21 -0.87 -4.59
CA LEU A 56 -4.62 -2.21 -4.99
C LEU A 56 -4.86 -3.11 -3.79
N LEU A 57 -4.03 -3.03 -2.74
CA LEU A 57 -4.23 -3.76 -1.48
C LEU A 57 -5.56 -3.36 -0.81
N VAL A 58 -5.87 -2.05 -0.77
CA VAL A 58 -7.17 -1.53 -0.30
C VAL A 58 -8.31 -2.05 -1.16
N LYS A 59 -8.20 -1.97 -2.49
CA LYS A 59 -9.23 -2.47 -3.43
C LYS A 59 -9.49 -3.97 -3.26
N THR A 60 -8.47 -4.75 -2.91
CA THR A 60 -8.59 -6.18 -2.63
C THR A 60 -9.04 -6.50 -1.20
N GLY A 61 -9.22 -5.49 -0.34
CA GLY A 61 -9.62 -5.68 1.07
C GLY A 61 -8.51 -6.21 1.99
N VAL A 62 -7.25 -6.23 1.53
CA VAL A 62 -6.11 -6.74 2.31
C VAL A 62 -5.68 -5.74 3.39
N ILE A 63 -5.78 -4.44 3.10
CA ILE A 63 -5.54 -3.36 4.06
C ILE A 63 -6.69 -2.36 4.01
N ARG A 64 -6.75 -1.47 4.99
CA ARG A 64 -7.71 -0.36 5.02
C ARG A 64 -6.97 0.96 4.82
N ARG A 65 -7.70 1.97 4.34
CA ARG A 65 -7.22 3.35 4.27
C ARG A 65 -8.04 4.16 5.25
N LEU A 66 -7.36 4.94 6.08
CA LEU A 66 -7.94 5.85 7.05
C LEU A 66 -7.82 7.27 6.52
N TYR A 67 -8.92 8.02 6.57
CA TYR A 67 -8.89 9.45 6.32
C TYR A 67 -8.47 10.15 7.61
N PHE A 68 -7.33 10.84 7.56
CA PHE A 68 -6.86 11.72 8.62
C PHE A 68 -7.17 13.17 8.25
N SER A 69 -6.96 14.12 9.15
CA SER A 69 -7.19 15.54 8.87
C SER A 69 -6.42 16.01 7.62
N ASP A 70 -6.87 17.12 7.05
CA ASP A 70 -6.15 17.83 5.97
C ASP A 70 -5.93 17.01 4.68
N SER A 71 -6.90 16.15 4.34
CA SER A 71 -6.83 15.28 3.14
C SER A 71 -5.69 14.25 3.14
N ILE A 72 -5.14 13.96 4.31
CA ILE A 72 -4.05 13.00 4.46
C ILE A 72 -4.64 11.60 4.65
N TYR A 73 -4.16 10.64 3.86
CA TYR A 73 -4.50 9.23 4.04
C TYR A 73 -3.42 8.49 4.81
N ARG A 74 -3.86 7.68 5.77
CA ARG A 74 -3.02 6.72 6.50
C ARG A 74 -3.47 5.29 6.19
N PHE A 75 -2.57 4.32 6.30
CA PHE A 75 -2.81 2.92 5.93
C PHE A 75 -2.54 1.95 7.08
#